data_AF-A0A5J4X783-F1
#
_entry.id   AF-A0A5J4X783-F1
#
_cell.length_a   1.000
_cell.length_b   1.000
_cell.length_c   1.000
_cell.angle_alpha   90.00
_cell.angle_beta   90.00
_cell.angle_gamma   90.00
#
_symmetry.space_group_name_H-M   'P 1'
#
loop_
_entity.id
_entity.type
_entity.pdbx_description
1 polymer ?
#
loop_
_entity_poly.entity_id
_entity_poly.type
_entity_poly.pdbx_seq_one_letter_code
_entity_poly.pdbx_strand_id
1 'polypeptide(L)'
;MQKSAYIPDQSAQSEHSKRFESEKEKILELKTKENEIIHSESSDKQNQELIQKLYTSQKEVIIYKEQYESEKIKSENEAKKAQNEEKMRKFAESEKFRIEKENQQIKKENEKLKSEIVKMKELTESEKTASQIIFIDNKENQCEQEIQSKKESIESIIQKRQVGDFVSVRNKNKQELEKEQQNSTPSSSESQKLNIVAANTNSELSKASTISIRNLDARDIDFIDADGQSKKIVKKRSKYNTVSFESVLDDGIWSLEAQFQNTDKMAAIGIVRDSYNIPVGACPMFIENTQHMAVYLKQSWGQGQINYKNKSTVGNIGFDDNQIIRLEYDSKKGKLAFFLNGKQQPVSIEGIKENVRFIVFMNAKGSSCIIRSLKKLTSPSTGHVSNEKIVNW
;
A
#
# COMPACT_ATOMS: atom_id res chain seq x y z
N MET A 1 -106.36 50.42 -85.90
CA MET A 1 -105.65 49.98 -84.67
C MET A 1 -104.22 49.62 -85.04
N GLN A 2 -103.23 50.40 -84.61
CA GLN A 2 -101.82 50.02 -84.74
C GLN A 2 -101.38 49.38 -83.42
N LYS A 3 -100.85 48.15 -83.46
CA LYS A 3 -100.14 47.56 -82.32
C LYS A 3 -98.70 48.08 -82.36
N SER A 4 -98.31 48.85 -81.35
CA SER A 4 -96.89 49.21 -81.18
C SER A 4 -96.10 47.96 -80.84
N ALA A 5 -95.00 47.71 -81.54
CA ALA A 5 -94.14 46.56 -81.30
C ALA A 5 -93.23 46.85 -80.11
N TYR A 6 -93.37 46.08 -79.03
CA TYR A 6 -92.46 46.12 -77.90
C TYR A 6 -91.11 45.51 -78.32
N ILE A 7 -90.10 46.38 -78.50
CA ILE A 7 -88.72 45.96 -78.72
C ILE A 7 -88.11 45.72 -77.32
N PRO A 8 -87.75 44.49 -76.94
CA PRO A 8 -87.14 44.22 -75.64
C PRO A 8 -85.73 44.82 -75.56
N ASP A 9 -85.34 45.28 -74.37
CA ASP A 9 -84.03 45.87 -74.13
C ASP A 9 -82.90 44.83 -74.22
N GLN A 10 -82.18 44.85 -75.34
CA GLN A 10 -81.03 43.99 -75.61
C GLN A 10 -79.80 44.36 -74.77
N SER A 11 -79.74 45.58 -74.21
CA SER A 11 -78.62 46.04 -73.37
C SER A 11 -78.59 45.29 -72.04
N ALA A 12 -79.72 45.24 -71.34
CA ALA A 12 -79.87 44.51 -70.08
C ALA A 12 -79.54 43.01 -70.22
N GLN A 13 -79.93 42.39 -71.34
CA GLN A 13 -79.58 40.99 -71.63
C GLN A 13 -78.08 40.80 -71.89
N SER A 14 -77.42 41.73 -72.59
CA SER A 14 -75.97 41.70 -72.82
C SER A 14 -75.17 41.82 -71.51
N GLU A 15 -75.57 42.73 -70.62
CA GLU A 15 -74.93 42.85 -69.30
C GLU A 15 -75.09 41.58 -68.45
N HIS A 16 -76.29 40.98 -68.44
CA HIS A 16 -76.52 39.76 -67.67
C HIS A 16 -75.66 38.59 -68.16
N SER A 17 -75.44 38.44 -69.48
CA SER A 17 -74.55 37.40 -70.02
C SER A 17 -73.09 37.62 -69.56
N LYS A 18 -72.59 38.85 -69.68
CA LYS A 18 -71.21 39.21 -69.28
C LYS A 18 -70.95 39.01 -67.79
N ARG A 19 -71.93 39.33 -66.93
CA ARG A 19 -71.85 39.08 -65.48
C ARG A 19 -71.76 37.57 -65.17
N PHE A 20 -72.61 36.76 -65.82
CA PHE A 20 -72.63 35.31 -65.66
C PHE A 20 -71.36 34.62 -66.20
N GLU A 21 -70.77 35.14 -67.28
CA GLU A 21 -69.48 34.68 -67.81
C GLU A 21 -68.33 35.02 -66.86
N SER A 22 -68.25 36.26 -66.35
CA SER A 22 -67.25 36.65 -65.34
C SER A 22 -67.39 35.88 -64.02
N GLU A 23 -68.61 35.50 -63.62
CA GLU A 23 -68.86 34.68 -62.44
C GLU A 23 -68.39 33.24 -62.64
N LYS A 24 -68.64 32.63 -63.81
CA LYS A 24 -68.08 31.32 -64.19
C LYS A 24 -66.55 31.33 -64.20
N GLU A 25 -65.95 32.38 -64.75
CA GLU A 25 -64.49 32.55 -64.81
C GLU A 25 -63.89 32.59 -63.40
N LYS A 26 -64.46 33.39 -62.49
CA LYS A 26 -64.06 33.43 -61.07
C LYS A 26 -64.22 32.08 -60.36
N ILE A 27 -65.30 31.35 -60.62
CA ILE A 27 -65.51 30.01 -60.05
C ILE A 27 -64.46 29.00 -60.57
N LEU A 28 -64.04 29.13 -61.83
CA LEU A 28 -62.97 28.32 -62.40
C LEU A 28 -61.60 28.70 -61.80
N GLU A 29 -61.29 29.98 -61.70
CA GLU A 29 -60.06 30.51 -61.07
C GLU A 29 -59.93 30.05 -59.61
N LEU A 30 -61.01 30.13 -58.83
CA LEU A 30 -61.05 29.65 -57.44
C LEU A 30 -60.77 28.15 -57.34
N LYS A 31 -61.36 27.32 -58.22
CA LYS A 31 -61.09 25.88 -58.27
C LYS A 31 -59.65 25.56 -58.67
N THR A 32 -59.04 26.34 -59.56
CA THR A 32 -57.61 26.17 -59.89
C THR A 32 -56.75 26.43 -58.66
N LYS A 33 -56.98 27.55 -57.95
CA LYS A 33 -56.26 27.89 -56.72
C LYS A 33 -56.49 26.89 -55.57
N GLU A 34 -57.70 26.35 -55.44
CA GLU A 34 -58.02 25.30 -54.47
C GLU A 34 -57.21 24.01 -54.76
N ASN A 35 -57.12 23.59 -56.02
CA ASN A 35 -56.28 22.46 -56.43
C ASN A 35 -54.77 22.73 -56.21
N GLU A 36 -54.30 23.95 -56.47
CA GLU A 36 -52.91 24.37 -56.21
C GLU A 36 -52.57 24.31 -54.71
N ILE A 37 -53.47 24.78 -53.84
CA ILE A 37 -53.33 24.68 -52.37
C ILE A 37 -53.26 23.21 -51.93
N ILE A 38 -54.19 22.38 -52.37
CA ILE A 38 -54.22 20.94 -52.04
C ILE A 38 -52.93 20.24 -52.51
N HIS A 39 -52.39 20.63 -53.66
CA HIS A 39 -51.11 20.10 -54.14
C HIS A 39 -49.93 20.56 -53.28
N SER A 40 -49.89 21.84 -52.87
CA SER A 40 -48.86 22.36 -51.95
C SER A 40 -48.90 21.66 -50.60
N GLU A 41 -50.08 21.53 -49.97
CA GLU A 41 -50.25 20.86 -48.67
C GLU A 41 -49.80 19.39 -48.72
N SER A 42 -50.09 18.70 -49.83
CA SER A 42 -49.63 17.33 -50.09
C SER A 42 -48.10 17.25 -50.20
N SER A 43 -47.47 18.20 -50.92
CA SER A 43 -46.01 18.30 -51.04
C SER A 43 -45.33 18.66 -49.71
N ASP A 44 -45.89 19.58 -48.94
CA ASP A 44 -45.37 19.98 -47.62
C ASP A 44 -45.45 18.82 -46.61
N LYS A 45 -46.52 18.03 -46.66
CA LYS A 45 -46.62 16.78 -45.88
C LYS A 45 -45.53 15.78 -46.27
N GLN A 46 -45.27 15.58 -47.56
CA GLN A 46 -44.18 14.70 -48.02
C GLN A 46 -42.80 15.22 -47.57
N ASN A 47 -42.57 16.53 -47.61
CA ASN A 47 -41.35 17.16 -47.11
C ASN A 47 -41.18 16.94 -45.59
N GLN A 48 -42.24 17.08 -44.79
CA GLN A 48 -42.21 16.78 -43.36
C GLN A 48 -41.89 15.31 -43.07
N GLU A 49 -42.47 14.38 -43.82
CA GLU A 49 -42.14 12.95 -43.71
C GLU A 49 -40.67 12.65 -44.06
N LEU A 50 -40.11 13.31 -45.07
CA LEU A 50 -38.70 13.18 -45.45
C LEU A 50 -37.75 13.75 -44.39
N ILE A 51 -38.07 14.91 -43.82
CA ILE A 51 -37.32 15.52 -42.71
C ILE A 51 -37.32 14.59 -41.48
N GLN A 52 -38.47 14.00 -41.14
CA GLN A 52 -38.57 13.08 -40.01
C GLN A 52 -37.78 11.77 -40.24
N LYS A 53 -37.78 11.24 -41.47
CA LYS A 53 -36.95 10.09 -41.86
C LYS A 53 -35.45 10.43 -41.74
N LEU A 54 -35.01 11.57 -42.29
CA LEU A 54 -33.63 12.04 -42.20
C LEU A 54 -33.15 12.22 -40.75
N TYR A 55 -33.96 12.85 -39.90
CA TYR A 55 -33.66 13.04 -38.47
C TYR A 55 -33.58 11.71 -37.70
N THR A 56 -34.38 10.71 -38.08
CA THR A 56 -34.33 9.37 -37.49
C THR A 56 -33.02 8.67 -37.87
N SER A 57 -32.66 8.64 -39.15
CA SER A 57 -31.40 8.01 -39.60
C SER A 57 -30.15 8.74 -39.10
N GLN A 58 -30.19 10.05 -38.88
CA GLN A 58 -29.10 10.77 -38.21
C GLN A 58 -28.91 10.30 -36.75
N LYS A 59 -29.98 10.01 -36.01
CA LYS A 59 -29.87 9.42 -34.66
C LYS A 59 -29.32 8.00 -34.68
N GLU A 60 -29.77 7.18 -35.62
CA GLU A 60 -29.27 5.80 -35.78
C GLU A 60 -27.75 5.79 -36.03
N VAL A 61 -27.25 6.67 -36.91
CA VAL A 61 -25.80 6.82 -37.18
C VAL A 61 -25.02 7.24 -35.93
N ILE A 62 -25.56 8.14 -35.09
CA ILE A 62 -24.93 8.52 -33.81
C ILE A 62 -24.86 7.33 -32.86
N ILE A 63 -25.97 6.60 -32.68
CA ILE A 63 -26.06 5.43 -31.79
C ILE A 63 -25.08 4.33 -32.25
N TYR A 64 -25.02 4.02 -33.55
CA TYR A 64 -24.06 3.04 -34.08
C TYR A 64 -22.61 3.47 -33.88
N LYS A 65 -22.30 4.76 -33.99
CA LYS A 65 -20.96 5.29 -33.73
C LYS A 65 -20.57 5.13 -32.25
N GLU A 66 -21.46 5.48 -31.33
CA GLU A 66 -21.22 5.32 -29.88
C GLU A 66 -21.04 3.84 -29.49
N GLN A 67 -21.83 2.94 -30.07
CA GLN A 67 -21.68 1.49 -29.90
C GLN A 67 -20.31 0.99 -30.42
N TYR A 68 -19.91 1.41 -31.62
CA TYR A 68 -18.62 1.04 -32.20
C TYR A 68 -17.42 1.56 -31.38
N GLU A 69 -17.47 2.81 -30.91
CA GLU A 69 -16.40 3.37 -30.06
C GLU A 69 -16.33 2.64 -28.70
N SER A 70 -17.48 2.29 -28.11
CA SER A 70 -17.57 1.50 -26.87
C SER A 70 -17.01 0.07 -27.04
N GLU A 71 -17.38 -0.63 -28.11
CA GLU A 71 -16.87 -1.98 -28.40
C GLU A 71 -15.36 -1.97 -28.72
N LYS A 72 -14.88 -0.95 -29.44
CA LYS A 72 -13.44 -0.74 -29.66
C LYS A 72 -12.70 -0.59 -28.33
N ILE A 73 -13.16 0.28 -27.43
CA ILE A 73 -12.57 0.48 -26.10
C ILE A 73 -12.56 -0.82 -25.29
N LYS A 74 -13.65 -1.60 -25.34
CA LYS A 74 -13.73 -2.93 -24.71
C LYS A 74 -12.64 -3.87 -25.26
N SER A 75 -12.52 -4.00 -26.59
CA SER A 75 -11.53 -4.88 -27.22
C SER A 75 -10.08 -4.49 -26.88
N GLU A 76 -9.78 -3.18 -26.82
CA GLU A 76 -8.47 -2.70 -26.41
C GLU A 76 -8.15 -3.03 -24.95
N ASN A 77 -9.15 -2.98 -24.06
CA ASN A 77 -8.98 -3.30 -22.64
C ASN A 77 -8.81 -4.81 -22.41
N GLU A 78 -9.52 -5.65 -23.18
CA GLU A 78 -9.33 -7.10 -23.19
C GLU A 78 -7.94 -7.49 -23.71
N ALA A 79 -7.46 -6.85 -24.77
CA ALA A 79 -6.08 -7.03 -25.26
C ALA A 79 -5.01 -6.60 -24.23
N LYS A 80 -5.20 -5.44 -23.57
CA LYS A 80 -4.31 -4.96 -22.49
C LYS A 80 -4.30 -5.94 -21.29
N LYS A 81 -5.45 -6.53 -20.95
CA LYS A 81 -5.57 -7.57 -19.91
C LYS A 81 -4.78 -8.83 -20.30
N ALA A 82 -4.98 -9.37 -21.50
CA ALA A 82 -4.29 -10.57 -21.97
C ALA A 82 -2.75 -10.39 -21.98
N GLN A 83 -2.25 -9.23 -22.44
CA GLN A 83 -0.81 -8.92 -22.40
C GLN A 83 -0.24 -8.88 -20.97
N ASN A 84 -1.03 -8.44 -19.99
CA ASN A 84 -0.58 -8.40 -18.61
C ASN A 84 -0.61 -9.79 -17.95
N GLU A 85 -1.61 -10.62 -18.27
CA GLU A 85 -1.66 -12.03 -17.85
C GLU A 85 -0.47 -12.83 -18.44
N GLU A 86 -0.08 -12.58 -19.70
CA GLU A 86 1.09 -13.20 -20.31
C GLU A 86 2.40 -12.77 -19.65
N LYS A 87 2.57 -11.48 -19.31
CA LYS A 87 3.73 -10.98 -18.56
C LYS A 87 3.82 -11.63 -17.18
N MET A 88 2.70 -11.74 -16.46
CA MET A 88 2.64 -12.41 -15.15
C MET A 88 2.99 -13.91 -15.26
N ARG A 89 2.56 -14.60 -16.32
CA ARG A 89 2.95 -16.00 -16.57
C ARG A 89 4.46 -16.13 -16.77
N LYS A 90 5.05 -15.31 -17.65
CA LYS A 90 6.50 -15.28 -17.92
C LYS A 90 7.33 -14.95 -16.68
N PHE A 91 6.84 -14.04 -15.82
CA PHE A 91 7.49 -13.73 -14.54
C PHE A 91 7.43 -14.91 -13.56
N ALA A 92 6.26 -15.53 -13.38
CA ALA A 92 6.11 -16.69 -12.50
C ALA A 92 6.94 -17.91 -12.95
N GLU A 93 7.05 -18.13 -14.26
CA GLU A 93 7.90 -19.16 -14.86
C GLU A 93 9.40 -18.89 -14.61
N SER A 94 9.82 -17.64 -14.71
CA SER A 94 11.20 -17.20 -14.41
C SER A 94 11.56 -17.38 -12.93
N GLU A 95 10.66 -16.98 -12.02
CA GLU A 95 10.84 -17.16 -10.56
C GLU A 95 10.83 -18.64 -10.17
N LYS A 96 9.97 -19.48 -10.78
CA LYS A 96 9.99 -20.93 -10.58
C LYS A 96 11.36 -21.52 -10.92
N PHE A 97 11.93 -21.15 -12.08
CA PHE A 97 13.26 -21.61 -12.49
C PHE A 97 14.37 -21.14 -11.54
N ARG A 98 14.28 -19.90 -11.03
CA ARG A 98 15.22 -19.39 -10.01
C ARG A 98 15.14 -20.19 -8.71
N ILE A 99 13.94 -20.42 -8.18
CA ILE A 99 13.69 -21.21 -6.96
C ILE A 99 14.16 -22.66 -7.13
N GLU A 100 13.93 -23.26 -8.30
CA GLU A 100 14.39 -24.63 -8.60
C GLU A 100 15.93 -24.72 -8.59
N LYS A 101 16.62 -23.72 -9.18
CA LYS A 101 18.09 -23.63 -9.15
C LYS A 101 18.63 -23.42 -7.73
N GLU A 102 17.99 -22.56 -6.93
CA GLU A 102 18.35 -22.33 -5.52
C GLU A 102 18.18 -23.61 -4.68
N ASN A 103 17.06 -24.33 -4.84
CA ASN A 103 16.83 -25.62 -4.20
C ASN A 103 17.86 -26.70 -4.60
N GLN A 104 18.26 -26.76 -5.87
CA GLN A 104 19.31 -27.67 -6.33
C GLN A 104 20.68 -27.36 -5.72
N GLN A 105 20.99 -26.08 -5.45
CA GLN A 105 22.22 -25.67 -4.77
C GLN A 105 22.18 -26.04 -3.28
N ILE A 106 21.09 -25.69 -2.58
CA ILE A 106 20.88 -26.03 -1.16
C ILE A 106 20.95 -27.55 -0.93
N LYS A 107 20.44 -28.37 -1.87
CA LYS A 107 20.58 -29.83 -1.78
C LYS A 107 22.04 -30.29 -1.77
N LYS A 108 22.90 -29.76 -2.66
CA LYS A 108 24.33 -30.10 -2.73
C LYS A 108 25.08 -29.66 -1.47
N GLU A 109 24.74 -28.49 -0.94
CA GLU A 109 25.34 -27.97 0.29
C GLU A 109 24.95 -28.81 1.51
N ASN A 110 23.68 -29.24 1.61
CA ASN A 110 23.24 -30.19 2.64
C ASN A 110 23.93 -31.57 2.52
N GLU A 111 24.14 -32.07 1.30
CA GLU A 111 24.89 -33.33 1.07
C GLU A 111 26.36 -33.19 1.50
N LYS A 112 27.01 -32.05 1.21
CA LYS A 112 28.37 -31.73 1.70
C LYS A 112 28.43 -31.64 3.22
N LEU A 113 27.56 -30.85 3.85
CA LEU A 113 27.49 -30.70 5.31
C LEU A 113 27.24 -32.05 6.01
N LYS A 114 26.37 -32.89 5.45
CA LYS A 114 26.13 -34.26 5.96
C LYS A 114 27.40 -35.11 5.94
N SER A 115 28.25 -34.99 4.90
CA SER A 115 29.54 -35.70 4.84
C SER A 115 30.58 -35.15 5.84
N GLU A 116 30.55 -33.84 6.12
CA GLU A 116 31.43 -33.21 7.10
C GLU A 116 31.04 -33.58 8.54
N ILE A 117 29.74 -33.66 8.84
CA ILE A 117 29.20 -34.13 10.13
C ILE A 117 29.62 -35.58 10.42
N VAL A 118 29.72 -36.45 9.42
CA VAL A 118 30.22 -37.83 9.61
C VAL A 118 31.69 -37.82 10.04
N LYS A 119 32.55 -37.12 9.29
CA LYS A 119 33.99 -37.00 9.61
C LYS A 119 34.25 -36.40 10.99
N MET A 120 33.47 -35.38 11.38
CA MET A 120 33.58 -34.76 12.70
C MET A 120 33.23 -35.73 13.84
N LYS A 121 32.29 -36.66 13.63
CA LYS A 121 31.98 -37.71 14.63
C LYS A 121 33.12 -38.71 14.77
N GLU A 122 33.63 -39.21 13.65
CA GLU A 122 34.77 -40.15 13.61
C GLU A 122 35.99 -39.57 14.36
N LEU A 123 36.32 -38.30 14.11
CA LEU A 123 37.36 -37.58 14.83
C LEU A 123 37.06 -37.46 16.34
N THR A 124 35.86 -37.02 16.71
CA THR A 124 35.47 -36.84 18.13
C THR A 124 35.51 -38.16 18.92
N GLU A 125 35.22 -39.30 18.28
CA GLU A 125 35.30 -40.63 18.89
C GLU A 125 36.77 -41.09 19.04
N SER A 126 37.65 -40.74 18.09
CA SER A 126 39.09 -40.97 18.20
C SER A 126 39.76 -40.11 19.29
N GLU A 127 39.37 -38.85 19.46
CA GLU A 127 39.93 -37.97 20.49
C GLU A 127 39.52 -38.41 21.91
N LYS A 128 38.27 -38.87 22.08
CA LYS A 128 37.79 -39.42 23.36
C LYS A 128 38.51 -40.70 23.76
N THR A 129 38.76 -41.60 22.81
CA THR A 129 39.49 -42.84 23.08
C THR A 129 40.97 -42.58 23.36
N ALA A 130 41.64 -41.69 22.60
CA ALA A 130 42.99 -41.25 22.90
C ALA A 130 43.12 -40.62 24.31
N SER A 131 42.16 -39.76 24.69
CA SER A 131 42.13 -39.12 26.02
C SER A 131 41.98 -40.13 27.17
N GLN A 132 41.22 -41.21 26.96
CA GLN A 132 41.07 -42.28 27.94
C GLN A 132 42.34 -43.13 28.07
N ILE A 133 43.04 -43.42 26.96
CA ILE A 133 44.32 -44.13 26.98
C ILE A 133 45.37 -43.34 27.78
N ILE A 134 45.49 -42.03 27.54
CA ILE A 134 46.41 -41.16 28.29
C ILE A 134 46.07 -41.14 29.80
N PHE A 135 44.79 -41.17 30.17
CA PHE A 135 44.38 -41.23 31.57
C PHE A 135 44.74 -42.57 32.24
N ILE A 136 44.65 -43.69 31.51
CA ILE A 136 45.02 -45.03 31.99
C ILE A 136 46.56 -45.13 32.14
N ASP A 137 47.32 -44.72 31.14
CA ASP A 137 48.79 -44.74 31.14
C ASP A 137 49.37 -43.92 32.31
N ASN A 138 48.84 -42.72 32.57
CA ASN A 138 49.20 -41.93 33.75
C ASN A 138 48.84 -42.62 35.09
N LYS A 139 47.77 -43.44 35.12
CA LYS A 139 47.36 -44.19 36.30
C LYS A 139 48.23 -45.42 36.55
N GLU A 140 48.69 -46.10 35.50
CA GLU A 140 49.63 -47.21 35.61
C GLU A 140 51.00 -46.70 36.08
N ASN A 141 51.52 -45.62 35.49
CA ASN A 141 52.74 -44.95 35.94
C ASN A 141 52.67 -44.52 37.43
N GLN A 142 51.53 -43.99 37.90
CA GLN A 142 51.34 -43.66 39.32
C GLN A 142 51.39 -44.93 40.20
N CYS A 143 50.79 -46.03 39.75
CA CYS A 143 50.79 -47.30 40.47
C CYS A 143 52.20 -47.91 40.57
N GLU A 144 53.00 -47.85 39.50
CA GLU A 144 54.38 -48.33 39.51
C GLU A 144 55.27 -47.53 40.47
N GLN A 145 55.12 -46.19 40.53
CA GLN A 145 55.83 -45.35 41.50
C GLN A 145 55.46 -45.71 42.95
N GLU A 146 54.16 -45.95 43.24
CA GLU A 146 53.73 -46.44 44.55
C GLU A 146 54.30 -47.82 44.88
N ILE A 147 54.34 -48.75 43.91
CA ILE A 147 54.93 -50.09 44.09
C ILE A 147 56.43 -49.99 44.36
N GLN A 148 57.15 -49.12 43.65
CA GLN A 148 58.58 -48.91 43.84
C GLN A 148 58.89 -48.30 45.22
N SER A 149 58.18 -47.24 45.61
CA SER A 149 58.31 -46.65 46.95
C SER A 149 57.99 -47.65 48.08
N LYS A 150 57.01 -48.55 47.87
CA LYS A 150 56.69 -49.63 48.81
C LYS A 150 57.77 -50.72 48.86
N LYS A 151 58.40 -51.08 47.74
CA LYS A 151 59.57 -51.98 47.71
C LYS A 151 60.74 -51.40 48.51
N GLU A 152 61.12 -50.15 48.24
CA GLU A 152 62.20 -49.44 48.94
C GLU A 152 61.91 -49.32 50.45
N SER A 153 60.65 -49.07 50.82
CA SER A 153 60.21 -49.06 52.21
C SER A 153 60.35 -50.43 52.89
N ILE A 154 59.98 -51.52 52.20
CA ILE A 154 60.14 -52.90 52.69
C ILE A 154 61.62 -53.25 52.84
N GLU A 155 62.46 -52.88 51.86
CA GLU A 155 63.90 -53.14 51.89
C GLU A 155 64.60 -52.37 53.03
N SER A 156 64.20 -51.11 53.26
CA SER A 156 64.63 -50.34 54.43
C SER A 156 64.19 -50.99 55.76
N ILE A 157 63.00 -51.60 55.82
CA ILE A 157 62.52 -52.35 57.00
C ILE A 157 63.31 -53.65 57.20
N ILE A 158 63.69 -54.35 56.13
CA ILE A 158 64.52 -55.56 56.20
C ILE A 158 65.92 -55.22 56.74
N GLN A 159 66.58 -54.18 56.21
CA GLN A 159 67.86 -53.69 56.73
C GLN A 159 67.75 -53.26 58.20
N LYS A 160 66.71 -52.51 58.58
CA LYS A 160 66.48 -52.10 59.98
C LYS A 160 66.24 -53.26 60.93
N ARG A 161 65.69 -54.39 60.46
CA ARG A 161 65.59 -55.62 61.26
C ARG A 161 66.94 -56.33 61.39
N GLN A 162 67.72 -56.45 60.31
CA GLN A 162 69.06 -57.05 60.35
C GLN A 162 70.05 -56.28 61.24
N VAL A 163 69.85 -54.96 61.44
CA VAL A 163 70.63 -54.14 62.38
C VAL A 163 69.98 -54.07 63.78
N GLY A 164 68.69 -54.40 63.91
CA GLY A 164 67.89 -54.18 65.12
C GLY A 164 68.20 -55.12 66.28
N ASP A 165 68.62 -56.36 66.02
CA ASP A 165 68.80 -57.39 67.05
C ASP A 165 70.03 -57.18 67.97
N PHE A 166 70.83 -56.13 67.75
CA PHE A 166 72.06 -55.88 68.52
C PHE A 166 72.03 -54.68 69.48
N VAL A 167 71.01 -53.81 69.46
CA VAL A 167 70.94 -52.62 70.35
C VAL A 167 69.62 -52.51 71.12
N SER A 168 69.61 -53.26 72.20
CA SER A 168 68.77 -53.16 73.40
C SER A 168 68.16 -51.79 73.76
N VAL A 169 66.84 -51.79 74.02
CA VAL A 169 66.14 -51.13 75.14
C VAL A 169 66.54 -49.70 75.54
N ARG A 170 65.76 -48.69 75.08
CA ARG A 170 65.48 -47.45 75.85
C ARG A 170 64.27 -46.63 75.36
N ASN A 171 63.43 -46.18 76.29
CA ASN A 171 62.45 -45.05 76.34
C ASN A 171 61.75 -44.57 75.03
N LYS A 172 60.41 -44.53 74.88
CA LYS A 172 59.30 -43.84 75.62
C LYS A 172 59.08 -42.33 75.29
N ASN A 173 57.80 -41.99 74.97
CA ASN A 173 57.08 -40.68 75.13
C ASN A 173 57.37 -39.53 74.10
N LYS A 174 56.49 -38.53 73.79
CA LYS A 174 55.02 -38.28 74.00
C LYS A 174 54.52 -36.92 73.35
N GLN A 175 53.34 -36.89 72.68
CA GLN A 175 52.29 -35.81 72.43
C GLN A 175 52.65 -34.30 72.09
N GLU A 176 52.03 -33.65 71.06
CA GLU A 176 50.89 -32.63 71.04
C GLU A 176 51.30 -31.13 71.11
N LEU A 177 50.53 -30.05 70.80
CA LEU A 177 49.40 -29.70 69.86
C LEU A 177 49.11 -28.14 69.95
N GLU A 178 48.29 -27.52 69.04
CA GLU A 178 47.65 -26.17 69.13
C GLU A 178 48.55 -24.89 68.90
N LYS A 179 48.18 -23.60 68.65
CA LYS A 179 46.97 -22.73 68.30
C LYS A 179 47.45 -21.25 68.02
N GLU A 180 46.73 -20.16 67.62
CA GLU A 180 45.47 -19.78 66.91
C GLU A 180 45.43 -18.22 66.59
N GLN A 181 44.41 -17.70 65.88
CA GLN A 181 43.86 -16.28 65.86
C GLN A 181 44.70 -15.08 65.30
N GLN A 182 44.18 -13.85 65.03
CA GLN A 182 42.96 -13.35 64.27
C GLN A 182 42.96 -11.79 64.08
N ASN A 183 42.34 -11.21 63.01
CA ASN A 183 41.96 -9.76 62.78
C ASN A 183 41.18 -9.58 61.41
N SER A 184 40.65 -8.47 60.85
CA SER A 184 40.43 -7.01 61.16
C SER A 184 39.26 -6.38 60.30
N THR A 185 38.91 -5.07 60.41
CA THR A 185 37.79 -4.33 59.71
C THR A 185 37.99 -2.76 59.72
N PRO A 186 37.10 -1.84 59.24
CA PRO A 186 36.22 -1.74 58.02
C PRO A 186 36.11 -0.31 57.34
N SER A 187 35.26 -0.14 56.29
CA SER A 187 34.72 1.14 55.69
C SER A 187 33.61 0.84 54.61
N SER A 188 32.79 1.73 53.98
CA SER A 188 32.30 3.14 54.15
C SER A 188 31.04 3.42 53.24
N SER A 189 30.61 4.68 52.98
CA SER A 189 29.34 5.13 52.31
C SER A 189 29.44 6.58 51.72
N GLU A 190 28.45 7.29 51.12
CA GLU A 190 27.40 7.07 50.06
C GLU A 190 26.70 8.44 49.69
N SER A 191 25.93 8.56 48.57
CA SER A 191 24.87 9.59 48.25
C SER A 191 25.29 11.06 47.88
N GLN A 192 24.55 11.98 47.19
CA GLN A 192 23.32 12.00 46.32
C GLN A 192 23.07 13.36 45.54
N LYS A 193 22.39 13.32 44.35
CA LYS A 193 21.41 14.29 43.70
C LYS A 193 21.74 15.74 43.20
N LEU A 194 21.16 16.11 42.03
CA LEU A 194 20.34 17.35 41.78
C LEU A 194 19.58 17.37 40.41
N ASN A 195 18.71 18.38 40.14
CA ASN A 195 17.68 18.49 39.06
C ASN A 195 17.66 19.90 38.38
N ILE A 196 16.98 20.08 37.21
CA ILE A 196 16.38 21.36 36.70
C ILE A 196 15.41 21.13 35.49
N VAL A 197 14.56 22.11 35.10
CA VAL A 197 13.30 21.97 34.31
C VAL A 197 13.00 23.17 33.36
N ALA A 198 12.09 23.00 32.35
CA ALA A 198 11.32 24.01 31.55
C ALA A 198 11.99 24.75 30.35
N ALA A 199 11.30 25.33 29.34
CA ALA A 199 9.96 25.12 28.69
C ALA A 199 9.73 26.02 27.42
N ASN A 200 8.66 25.76 26.63
CA ASN A 200 7.91 26.67 25.70
C ASN A 200 8.63 27.19 24.40
N THR A 201 7.99 27.73 23.32
CA THR A 201 6.57 28.11 22.99
C THR A 201 6.25 28.10 21.46
N ASN A 202 4.98 28.37 21.09
CA ASN A 202 4.32 28.33 19.75
C ASN A 202 4.69 29.42 18.72
N SER A 203 4.27 29.24 17.45
CA SER A 203 3.69 30.31 16.59
C SER A 203 2.87 29.74 15.39
N GLU A 204 1.87 30.48 14.91
CA GLU A 204 1.07 30.20 13.70
C GLU A 204 1.41 31.19 12.56
N LEU A 205 1.08 30.88 11.30
CA LEU A 205 0.29 31.78 10.43
C LEU A 205 -0.20 31.07 9.13
N SER A 206 -1.02 31.76 8.32
CA SER A 206 -1.77 31.20 7.19
C SER A 206 -1.55 31.92 5.85
N LYS A 207 -1.66 31.17 4.73
CA LYS A 207 -2.50 31.46 3.52
C LYS A 207 -2.05 30.71 2.24
N ALA A 208 -2.98 30.65 1.28
CA ALA A 208 -2.86 30.19 -0.11
C ALA A 208 -2.57 28.68 -0.31
N SER A 209 -3.47 28.01 -1.03
CA SER A 209 -3.50 26.54 -1.19
C SER A 209 -2.48 25.98 -2.19
N THR A 210 -1.19 26.15 -1.91
CA THR A 210 -0.14 25.30 -2.48
C THR A 210 -0.13 23.96 -1.74
N ILE A 211 0.06 22.85 -2.45
CA ILE A 211 0.19 21.52 -1.83
C ILE A 211 1.56 21.39 -1.17
N SER A 212 1.74 21.92 0.04
CA SER A 212 3.01 21.84 0.77
C SER A 212 3.21 20.48 1.44
N ILE A 213 4.44 19.95 1.36
CA ILE A 213 4.80 18.58 1.79
C ILE A 213 6.08 18.63 2.63
N ARG A 214 5.95 18.29 3.91
CA ARG A 214 7.05 18.18 4.85
C ARG A 214 7.73 16.81 4.73
N ASN A 215 8.99 16.83 4.31
CA ASN A 215 9.90 15.70 4.22
C ASN A 215 11.22 16.07 4.90
N LEU A 216 11.68 15.28 5.87
CA LEU A 216 12.94 15.53 6.58
C LEU A 216 14.19 15.05 5.84
N ASP A 217 14.06 14.39 4.66
CA ASP A 217 15.19 13.97 3.84
C ASP A 217 15.13 14.51 2.40
N ALA A 218 15.59 15.75 2.23
CA ALA A 218 15.75 16.41 0.93
C ALA A 218 16.74 15.71 -0.03
N ARG A 219 17.55 14.73 0.45
CA ARG A 219 18.51 13.97 -0.38
C ARG A 219 17.92 12.68 -0.96
N ASP A 220 16.66 12.38 -0.65
CA ASP A 220 15.95 11.16 -1.05
C ASP A 220 14.69 11.41 -1.89
N ILE A 221 14.15 12.63 -1.89
CA ILE A 221 12.95 13.02 -2.65
C ILE A 221 13.27 14.20 -3.58
N ASP A 222 12.66 14.21 -4.78
CA ASP A 222 12.39 15.41 -5.57
C ASP A 222 10.89 15.72 -5.54
N PHE A 223 10.58 17.01 -5.66
CA PHE A 223 9.23 17.49 -5.97
C PHE A 223 9.27 18.12 -7.36
N ILE A 224 8.37 17.67 -8.24
CA ILE A 224 8.17 18.24 -9.58
C ILE A 224 6.76 18.83 -9.59
N ASP A 225 6.66 20.13 -9.86
CA ASP A 225 5.38 20.78 -10.13
C ASP A 225 4.88 20.38 -11.52
N ALA A 226 3.70 19.77 -11.56
CA ALA A 226 3.02 19.35 -12.78
C ALA A 226 1.79 20.25 -12.96
N ASP A 227 1.84 21.08 -13.99
CA ASP A 227 0.76 21.95 -14.46
C ASP A 227 0.24 22.95 -13.39
N GLY A 228 1.11 23.32 -12.43
CA GLY A 228 0.86 24.32 -11.39
C GLY A 228 -0.14 23.94 -10.29
N GLN A 229 -0.96 22.92 -10.49
CA GLN A 229 -1.96 22.44 -9.52
C GLN A 229 -1.61 21.08 -8.90
N SER A 230 -0.86 20.24 -9.60
CA SER A 230 -0.51 18.89 -9.14
C SER A 230 0.98 18.82 -8.79
N LYS A 231 1.32 18.03 -7.75
CA LYS A 231 2.73 17.81 -7.35
C LYS A 231 3.10 16.35 -7.49
N LYS A 232 4.21 16.08 -8.17
CA LYS A 232 4.78 14.74 -8.30
C LYS A 232 5.96 14.59 -7.34
N ILE A 233 5.81 13.68 -6.39
CA ILE A 233 6.84 13.25 -5.44
C ILE A 233 7.65 12.14 -6.12
N VAL A 234 8.97 12.27 -6.24
CA VAL A 234 9.84 11.28 -6.93
C VAL A 234 10.98 10.84 -6.01
N LYS A 235 11.30 9.54 -6.01
CA LYS A 235 12.23 8.94 -5.04
C LYS A 235 13.61 8.62 -5.62
N LYS A 236 14.67 9.16 -4.99
CA LYS A 236 16.06 9.10 -5.44
C LYS A 236 16.82 7.83 -5.04
N ARG A 237 16.47 7.20 -3.91
CA ARG A 237 17.22 6.06 -3.33
C ARG A 237 16.27 4.96 -2.85
N SER A 238 16.69 3.70 -2.94
CA SER A 238 15.94 2.56 -2.41
C SER A 238 16.13 2.47 -0.90
N LYS A 239 15.14 2.93 -0.14
CA LYS A 239 15.05 2.89 1.33
C LYS A 239 13.66 3.34 1.77
N TYR A 240 13.25 3.05 3.00
CA TYR A 240 12.02 3.59 3.57
C TYR A 240 12.01 5.13 3.58
N ASN A 241 10.88 5.71 3.19
CA ASN A 241 10.60 7.13 3.35
C ASN A 241 9.08 7.33 3.47
N THR A 242 8.65 8.05 4.49
CA THR A 242 7.28 8.52 4.68
C THR A 242 7.28 10.03 4.71
N VAL A 243 6.54 10.66 3.80
CA VAL A 243 6.37 12.13 3.74
C VAL A 243 4.97 12.50 4.21
N SER A 244 4.84 13.66 4.85
CA SER A 244 3.57 14.19 5.33
C SER A 244 3.20 15.49 4.64
N PHE A 245 1.92 15.69 4.35
CA PHE A 245 1.42 16.99 3.91
C PHE A 245 1.46 17.98 5.08
N GLU A 246 1.62 19.27 4.80
CA GLU A 246 1.63 20.32 5.83
C GLU A 246 0.21 20.76 6.23
N SER A 247 -0.78 20.53 5.36
CA SER A 247 -2.19 20.80 5.66
C SER A 247 -2.67 19.90 6.80
N VAL A 248 -2.85 20.50 7.97
CA VAL A 248 -3.54 19.91 9.12
C VAL A 248 -5.02 19.78 8.78
N LEU A 249 -5.61 18.61 9.08
CA LEU A 249 -6.99 18.29 8.76
C LEU A 249 -7.86 18.54 10.00
N ASP A 250 -8.15 19.82 10.27
CA ASP A 250 -8.80 20.32 11.48
C ASP A 250 -10.33 20.35 11.39
N ASP A 251 -10.90 21.20 10.53
CA ASP A 251 -12.33 21.34 10.28
C ASP A 251 -12.72 20.87 8.88
N GLY A 252 -13.92 20.29 8.80
CA GLY A 252 -14.63 20.00 7.57
C GLY A 252 -14.26 18.65 6.97
N ILE A 253 -14.49 18.54 5.67
CA ILE A 253 -14.29 17.29 4.93
C ILE A 253 -13.15 17.53 3.95
N TRP A 254 -12.09 16.75 4.05
CA TRP A 254 -10.89 16.87 3.23
C TRP A 254 -10.76 15.67 2.31
N SER A 255 -10.40 15.89 1.04
CA SER A 255 -10.08 14.80 0.12
C SER A 255 -8.75 15.01 -0.58
N LEU A 256 -7.99 13.92 -0.65
CA LEU A 256 -6.68 13.80 -1.30
C LEU A 256 -6.78 12.74 -2.39
N GLU A 257 -6.44 13.09 -3.62
CA GLU A 257 -6.35 12.17 -4.75
C GLU A 257 -4.89 11.96 -5.16
N ALA A 258 -4.47 10.70 -5.22
CA ALA A 258 -3.09 10.31 -5.51
C ALA A 258 -3.02 9.16 -6.53
N GLN A 259 -1.93 9.10 -7.28
CA GLN A 259 -1.64 8.06 -8.27
C GLN A 259 -0.17 7.66 -8.17
N PHE A 260 0.10 6.40 -7.78
CA PHE A 260 1.46 5.87 -7.67
C PHE A 260 1.99 5.39 -9.02
N GLN A 261 3.31 5.45 -9.23
CA GLN A 261 3.99 4.92 -10.41
C GLN A 261 5.35 4.33 -10.02
N ASN A 262 5.73 3.20 -10.63
CA ASN A 262 7.02 2.54 -10.47
C ASN A 262 7.37 2.16 -9.01
N THR A 263 6.38 1.79 -8.19
CA THR A 263 6.59 1.61 -6.74
C THR A 263 7.15 0.23 -6.35
N ASP A 264 7.47 -0.63 -7.32
CA ASP A 264 7.83 -2.04 -7.12
C ASP A 264 6.84 -2.71 -6.16
N LYS A 265 7.28 -3.27 -5.03
CA LYS A 265 6.42 -3.99 -4.10
C LYS A 265 5.78 -3.11 -3.04
N MET A 266 6.37 -1.96 -2.70
CA MET A 266 6.13 -1.24 -1.44
C MET A 266 5.76 0.23 -1.61
N ALA A 267 4.45 0.51 -1.52
CA ALA A 267 3.88 1.85 -1.34
C ALA A 267 2.66 1.81 -0.41
N ALA A 268 2.36 2.94 0.22
CA ALA A 268 1.19 3.13 1.08
C ALA A 268 0.77 4.61 1.15
N ILE A 269 -0.48 4.84 1.52
CA ILE A 269 -1.08 6.17 1.70
C ILE A 269 -2.01 6.16 2.91
N GLY A 270 -2.11 7.25 3.66
CA GLY A 270 -2.84 7.24 4.93
C GLY A 270 -2.82 8.56 5.68
N ILE A 271 -2.90 8.47 7.01
CA ILE A 271 -2.84 9.62 7.94
C ILE A 271 -1.82 9.39 9.05
N VAL A 272 -1.31 10.50 9.59
CA VAL A 272 -0.47 10.57 10.79
C VAL A 272 -1.08 11.55 11.82
N ARG A 273 -0.90 11.28 13.11
CA ARG A 273 -1.15 12.26 14.19
C ARG A 273 -0.35 13.54 13.92
N ASP A 274 -0.98 14.70 13.99
CA ASP A 274 -0.32 15.98 13.69
C ASP A 274 0.90 16.22 14.59
N SER A 275 0.78 15.90 15.88
CA SER A 275 1.85 16.00 16.88
C SER A 275 3.05 15.07 16.66
N TYR A 276 3.00 14.13 15.69
CA TYR A 276 4.11 13.21 15.42
C TYR A 276 5.08 13.75 14.36
N ASN A 277 6.33 13.92 14.77
CA ASN A 277 7.44 14.25 13.87
C ASN A 277 8.00 12.96 13.26
N ILE A 278 7.66 12.70 12.00
CA ILE A 278 8.07 11.50 11.26
C ILE A 278 9.60 11.43 11.13
N PRO A 279 10.28 10.38 11.65
CA PRO A 279 11.73 10.23 11.52
C PRO A 279 12.21 10.05 10.07
N VAL A 280 13.45 10.46 9.79
CA VAL A 280 14.13 10.11 8.52
C VAL A 280 14.27 8.59 8.44
N GLY A 281 13.76 7.99 7.36
CA GLY A 281 13.75 6.53 7.19
C GLY A 281 12.53 5.82 7.79
N ALA A 282 11.54 6.55 8.30
CA ALA A 282 10.32 5.96 8.87
C ALA A 282 9.57 5.06 7.88
N CYS A 283 9.19 3.88 8.36
CA CYS A 283 8.29 2.95 7.69
C CYS A 283 7.00 2.85 8.54
N PRO A 284 5.79 3.06 7.96
CA PRO A 284 4.55 3.08 8.74
C PRO A 284 4.19 1.73 9.37
N MET A 285 4.85 0.64 8.94
CA MET A 285 4.70 -0.72 9.46
C MET A 285 5.61 -1.03 10.65
N PHE A 286 6.57 -0.17 11.01
CA PHE A 286 7.43 -0.40 12.18
C PHE A 286 6.73 0.06 13.46
N ILE A 287 6.99 -0.63 14.58
CA ILE A 287 6.17 -0.53 15.80
C ILE A 287 6.08 0.90 16.34
N GLU A 288 7.19 1.64 16.32
CA GLU A 288 7.33 3.04 16.73
C GLU A 288 6.61 4.05 15.83
N ASN A 289 6.20 3.64 14.62
CA ASN A 289 5.41 4.44 13.68
C ASN A 289 3.93 4.04 13.70
N THR A 290 3.61 2.73 13.83
CA THR A 290 2.22 2.20 13.76
C THR A 290 1.25 2.76 14.80
N GLN A 291 1.73 3.31 15.92
CA GLN A 291 0.87 3.94 16.94
C GLN A 291 0.37 5.32 16.49
N HIS A 292 1.12 5.97 15.60
CA HIS A 292 0.88 7.35 15.16
C HIS A 292 0.41 7.45 13.71
N MET A 293 0.56 6.38 12.90
CA MET A 293 0.18 6.32 11.49
C MET A 293 -0.80 5.18 11.23
N ALA A 294 -1.90 5.47 10.51
CA ALA A 294 -2.74 4.43 9.90
C ALA A 294 -2.63 4.51 8.38
N VAL A 295 -2.40 3.38 7.72
CA VAL A 295 -2.08 3.33 6.28
C VAL A 295 -2.85 2.25 5.52
N TYR A 296 -3.22 2.58 4.29
CA TYR A 296 -3.76 1.70 3.26
C TYR A 296 -2.60 1.23 2.37
N LEU A 297 -2.46 -0.08 2.20
CA LEU A 297 -1.29 -0.71 1.58
C LEU A 297 -1.50 -1.08 0.10
N LYS A 298 -0.44 -0.96 -0.70
CA LYS A 298 -0.40 -1.49 -2.08
C LYS A 298 -0.71 -3.00 -2.11
N GLN A 299 -1.37 -3.47 -3.16
CA GLN A 299 -1.72 -4.88 -3.38
C GLN A 299 -0.52 -5.82 -3.19
N SER A 300 0.63 -5.46 -3.79
CA SER A 300 1.89 -6.21 -3.72
C SER A 300 2.59 -6.20 -2.35
N TRP A 301 2.19 -5.33 -1.42
CA TRP A 301 2.79 -5.26 -0.07
C TRP A 301 1.92 -5.93 0.99
N GLY A 302 0.62 -5.64 0.96
CA GLY A 302 -0.32 -6.03 2.01
C GLY A 302 -1.76 -6.17 1.53
N GLN A 303 -1.99 -6.44 0.24
CA GLN A 303 -3.30 -6.83 -0.30
C GLN A 303 -4.45 -5.85 0.05
N GLY A 304 -4.17 -4.54 0.09
CA GLY A 304 -5.17 -3.53 0.45
C GLY A 304 -5.50 -3.40 1.93
N GLN A 305 -4.85 -4.15 2.82
CA GLN A 305 -5.11 -4.05 4.25
C GLN A 305 -4.92 -2.62 4.77
N ILE A 306 -5.79 -2.22 5.71
CA ILE A 306 -5.54 -1.06 6.57
C ILE A 306 -4.68 -1.53 7.73
N ASN A 307 -3.52 -0.93 7.93
CA ASN A 307 -2.65 -1.21 9.08
C ASN A 307 -2.66 -0.05 10.08
N TYR A 308 -2.90 -0.36 11.35
CA TYR A 308 -2.84 0.57 12.47
C TYR A 308 -2.54 -0.16 13.79
N LYS A 309 -1.78 0.44 14.73
CA LYS A 309 -1.40 -0.16 16.03
C LYS A 309 -0.88 -1.61 15.92
N ASN A 310 -0.05 -1.88 14.90
CA ASN A 310 0.47 -3.20 14.53
C ASN A 310 -0.61 -4.28 14.28
N LYS A 311 -1.80 -3.88 13.80
CA LYS A 311 -2.91 -4.76 13.40
C LYS A 311 -3.32 -4.45 11.96
N SER A 312 -3.42 -5.51 11.15
CA SER A 312 -3.84 -5.42 9.75
C SER A 312 -5.30 -5.84 9.58
N THR A 313 -6.11 -5.01 8.93
CA THR A 313 -7.56 -5.24 8.72
C THR A 313 -7.84 -5.50 7.24
N VAL A 314 -8.31 -6.71 6.92
CA VAL A 314 -8.65 -7.16 5.56
C VAL A 314 -10.06 -6.73 5.14
N GLY A 315 -10.20 -6.30 3.88
CA GLY A 315 -11.52 -6.05 3.25
C GLY A 315 -11.47 -5.14 2.02
N ASN A 316 -10.51 -4.21 1.97
CA ASN A 316 -10.30 -3.35 0.79
C ASN A 316 -9.55 -4.11 -0.30
N ILE A 317 -9.77 -3.73 -1.55
CA ILE A 317 -8.97 -4.20 -2.69
C ILE A 317 -7.66 -3.41 -2.68
N GLY A 318 -6.51 -4.07 -2.78
CA GLY A 318 -5.23 -3.36 -2.84
C GLY A 318 -5.09 -2.55 -4.13
N PHE A 319 -4.53 -1.35 -4.00
CA PHE A 319 -4.20 -0.53 -5.17
C PHE A 319 -2.91 -1.00 -5.83
N ASP A 320 -2.75 -0.67 -7.11
CA ASP A 320 -1.52 -0.85 -7.88
C ASP A 320 -1.11 0.42 -8.64
N ASP A 321 0.06 0.40 -9.28
CA ASP A 321 0.57 1.56 -10.01
C ASP A 321 -0.38 2.02 -11.15
N ASN A 322 -0.46 3.32 -11.33
CA ASN A 322 -1.35 4.07 -12.23
C ASN A 322 -2.85 4.02 -11.88
N GLN A 323 -3.28 3.33 -10.82
CA GLN A 323 -4.64 3.47 -10.29
C GLN A 323 -4.78 4.79 -9.50
N ILE A 324 -6.01 5.32 -9.40
CA ILE A 324 -6.31 6.53 -8.62
C ILE A 324 -6.82 6.09 -7.24
N ILE A 325 -6.08 6.46 -6.20
CA ILE A 325 -6.49 6.29 -4.82
C ILE A 325 -7.00 7.64 -4.32
N ARG A 326 -8.17 7.64 -3.67
CA ARG A 326 -8.70 8.84 -3.01
C ARG A 326 -8.95 8.55 -1.54
N LEU A 327 -8.49 9.46 -0.68
CA LEU A 327 -8.83 9.50 0.74
C LEU A 327 -9.90 10.57 0.94
N GLU A 328 -10.84 10.33 1.84
CA GLU A 328 -11.80 11.33 2.32
C GLU A 328 -11.88 11.28 3.84
N TYR A 329 -11.50 12.37 4.49
CA TYR A 329 -11.54 12.52 5.95
C TYR A 329 -12.62 13.54 6.34
N ASP A 330 -13.61 13.11 7.11
CA ASP A 330 -14.64 13.93 7.72
C ASP A 330 -14.27 14.16 9.19
N SER A 331 -13.76 15.35 9.53
CA SER A 331 -13.30 15.64 10.90
C SER A 331 -14.45 15.76 11.91
N LYS A 332 -15.67 16.03 11.44
CA LYS A 332 -16.88 16.13 12.29
C LYS A 332 -17.41 14.75 12.69
N LYS A 333 -17.14 13.72 11.88
CA LYS A 333 -17.38 12.31 12.23
C LYS A 333 -16.14 11.59 12.78
N GLY A 334 -14.94 12.18 12.66
CA GLY A 334 -13.68 11.50 12.98
C GLY A 334 -13.42 10.28 12.10
N LYS A 335 -13.85 10.32 10.82
CA LYS A 335 -13.88 9.17 9.89
C LYS A 335 -13.01 9.41 8.67
N LEU A 336 -12.13 8.46 8.36
CA LEU A 336 -11.36 8.37 7.12
C LEU A 336 -11.83 7.19 6.27
N ALA A 337 -12.35 7.49 5.07
CA ALA A 337 -12.73 6.53 4.05
C ALA A 337 -11.72 6.49 2.89
N PHE A 338 -11.65 5.35 2.22
CA PHE A 338 -10.77 5.10 1.08
C PHE A 338 -11.60 4.75 -0.16
N PHE A 339 -11.13 5.20 -1.33
CA PHE A 339 -11.73 4.89 -2.62
C PHE A 339 -10.61 4.47 -3.60
N LEU A 340 -10.90 3.50 -4.45
CA LEU A 340 -10.01 3.02 -5.50
C LEU A 340 -10.72 3.13 -6.86
N ASN A 341 -10.15 3.90 -7.78
CA ASN A 341 -10.74 4.25 -9.08
C ASN A 341 -12.20 4.74 -8.93
N GLY A 342 -12.44 5.62 -7.95
CA GLY A 342 -13.76 6.16 -7.62
C GLY A 342 -14.65 5.27 -6.73
N LYS A 343 -14.40 3.96 -6.64
CA LYS A 343 -15.20 3.04 -5.83
C LYS A 343 -14.78 3.05 -4.36
N GLN A 344 -15.71 3.40 -3.46
CA GLN A 344 -15.53 3.32 -2.01
C GLN A 344 -15.15 1.89 -1.56
N GLN A 345 -14.24 1.80 -0.61
CA GLN A 345 -13.75 0.56 -0.03
C GLN A 345 -14.37 0.31 1.36
N PRO A 346 -14.60 -0.96 1.77
CA PRO A 346 -15.41 -1.28 2.96
C PRO A 346 -14.72 -1.08 4.31
N VAL A 347 -13.39 -1.09 4.37
CA VAL A 347 -12.62 -0.81 5.60
C VAL A 347 -12.33 0.68 5.68
N SER A 348 -12.88 1.33 6.70
CA SER A 348 -12.62 2.73 7.05
C SER A 348 -12.01 2.84 8.45
N ILE A 349 -11.40 3.98 8.76
CA ILE A 349 -10.87 4.29 10.11
C ILE A 349 -11.84 5.28 10.77
N GLU A 350 -12.20 5.03 12.02
CA GLU A 350 -13.11 5.89 12.79
C GLU A 350 -12.62 6.14 14.22
N GLY A 351 -13.20 7.13 14.88
CA GLY A 351 -12.84 7.53 16.24
C GLY A 351 -11.64 8.48 16.31
N ILE A 352 -11.22 9.06 15.18
CA ILE A 352 -10.18 10.09 15.11
C ILE A 352 -10.71 11.35 15.81
N LYS A 353 -9.98 11.86 16.81
CA LYS A 353 -10.43 12.99 17.66
C LYS A 353 -9.41 14.12 17.79
N GLU A 354 -8.17 13.84 17.44
CA GLU A 354 -7.07 14.80 17.35
C GLU A 354 -6.79 15.18 15.89
N ASN A 355 -6.09 16.30 15.71
CA ASN A 355 -5.62 16.73 14.42
C ASN A 355 -4.71 15.67 13.76
N VAL A 356 -4.93 15.46 12.47
CA VAL A 356 -4.16 14.53 11.64
C VAL A 356 -3.68 15.23 10.36
N ARG A 357 -2.65 14.68 9.73
CA ARG A 357 -2.13 15.10 8.42
C ARG A 357 -2.10 13.88 7.49
N PHE A 358 -2.33 14.07 6.19
CA PHE A 358 -2.14 12.98 5.22
C PHE A 358 -0.66 12.57 5.12
N ILE A 359 -0.40 11.31 4.76
CA ILE A 359 0.95 10.76 4.49
C ILE A 359 1.01 9.89 3.24
N VAL A 360 2.19 9.85 2.63
CA VAL A 360 2.56 8.94 1.53
C VAL A 360 3.89 8.25 1.87
N PHE A 361 3.96 6.94 1.64
CA PHE A 361 5.16 6.13 1.83
C PHE A 361 5.56 5.42 0.53
N MET A 362 6.87 5.37 0.25
CA MET A 362 7.47 4.66 -0.88
C MET A 362 8.85 4.09 -0.49
N ASN A 363 9.23 2.90 -1.00
CA ASN A 363 10.55 2.31 -0.73
C ASN A 363 11.55 2.36 -1.92
N ALA A 364 11.16 2.02 -3.14
CA ALA A 364 12.11 1.83 -4.24
C ALA A 364 12.60 3.15 -4.87
N LYS A 365 13.85 3.17 -5.38
CA LYS A 365 14.35 4.23 -6.27
C LYS A 365 13.53 4.27 -7.57
N GLY A 366 13.19 5.46 -8.05
CA GLY A 366 12.37 5.65 -9.25
C GLY A 366 10.86 5.59 -9.00
N SER A 367 10.43 5.14 -7.81
CA SER A 367 9.06 5.30 -7.33
C SER A 367 8.62 6.76 -7.41
N SER A 368 7.36 6.99 -7.75
CA SER A 368 6.77 8.31 -7.63
C SER A 368 5.28 8.27 -7.27
N CYS A 369 4.79 9.39 -6.73
CA CYS A 369 3.39 9.59 -6.40
C CYS A 369 2.94 10.96 -6.94
N ILE A 370 1.95 10.97 -7.84
CA ILE A 370 1.35 12.17 -8.40
C ILE A 370 0.15 12.54 -7.53
N ILE A 371 0.21 13.69 -6.89
CA ILE A 371 -0.90 14.25 -6.10
C ILE A 371 -1.79 15.05 -7.06
N ARG A 372 -2.94 14.47 -7.40
CA ARG A 372 -3.87 14.98 -8.42
C ARG A 372 -4.76 16.08 -7.88
N SER A 373 -5.19 15.98 -6.61
CA SER A 373 -5.88 17.07 -5.91
C SER A 373 -5.74 16.94 -4.40
N LEU A 374 -5.77 18.07 -3.69
CA LEU A 374 -5.95 18.16 -2.24
C LEU A 374 -6.89 19.34 -1.97
N LYS A 375 -8.07 19.08 -1.43
CA LYS A 375 -9.15 20.10 -1.30
C LYS A 375 -10.10 19.80 -0.13
N LYS A 376 -10.71 20.84 0.43
CA LYS A 376 -11.94 20.68 1.22
C LYS A 376 -13.13 20.37 0.28
N LEU A 377 -14.07 19.55 0.75
CA LEU A 377 -15.35 19.26 0.11
C LEU A 377 -16.48 19.98 0.86
N THR A 378 -17.55 20.35 0.15
CA THR A 378 -18.75 20.97 0.72
C THR A 378 -19.69 19.96 1.38
N SER A 379 -19.61 18.69 1.01
CA SER A 379 -20.39 17.57 1.54
C SER A 379 -19.57 16.27 1.48
N PRO A 380 -19.93 15.23 2.27
CA PRO A 380 -19.30 13.92 2.15
C PRO A 380 -19.73 13.25 0.84
N SER A 381 -18.85 12.43 0.28
CA SER A 381 -19.18 11.48 -0.80
C SER A 381 -19.26 10.03 -0.32
N THR A 382 -18.97 9.77 0.97
CA THR A 382 -19.13 8.45 1.58
C THR A 382 -20.60 8.02 1.62
N GLY A 383 -20.92 6.89 0.99
CA GLY A 383 -22.17 6.16 1.17
C GLY A 383 -22.00 4.94 2.09
N HIS A 384 -23.02 4.09 2.17
CA HIS A 384 -22.92 2.75 2.75
C HIS A 384 -22.38 1.76 1.72
N VAL A 385 -21.51 0.84 2.13
CA VAL A 385 -21.01 -0.28 1.31
C VAL A 385 -21.08 -1.62 2.05
N SER A 386 -21.36 -2.70 1.32
CA SER A 386 -21.48 -4.05 1.88
C SER A 386 -20.16 -4.55 2.48
N ASN A 387 -20.27 -5.30 3.58
CA ASN A 387 -19.13 -5.83 4.38
C ASN A 387 -18.26 -4.75 5.03
N GLU A 388 -18.87 -3.60 5.39
CA GLU A 388 -18.24 -2.51 6.14
C GLU A 388 -17.49 -2.99 7.40
N LYS A 389 -16.29 -2.43 7.62
CA LYS A 389 -15.47 -2.67 8.81
C LYS A 389 -14.83 -1.37 9.28
N ILE A 390 -14.67 -1.25 10.59
CA ILE A 390 -14.11 -0.08 11.26
C ILE A 390 -12.78 -0.45 11.91
N VAL A 391 -11.73 0.29 11.55
CA VAL A 391 -10.47 0.34 12.31
C VAL A 391 -10.59 1.48 13.32
N ASN A 392 -10.66 1.14 14.60
CA ASN A 392 -10.68 2.13 15.67
C ASN A 392 -9.28 2.76 15.84
N TRP A 393 -9.24 4.09 15.87
CA TRP A 393 -8.04 4.91 16.05
C TRP A 393 -7.52 4.92 17.52
#